data_AF-A0A9E5AWN6-F1
#
_entry.id   AF-A0A9E5AWN6-F1
#
_cell.length_a   1.000
_cell.length_b   1.000
_cell.length_c   1.000
_cell.angle_alpha   90.00
_cell.angle_beta   90.00
_cell.angle_gamma   90.00
#
_symmetry.space_group_name_H-M   'P 1'
#
loop_
_entity.id
_entity.type
_entity.pdbx_description
1 polymer ?
#
loop_
_entity_poly.entity_id
_entity_poly.type
_entity_poly.pdbx_seq_one_letter_code
_entity_poly.pdbx_strand_id
1 'polypeptide(L)'
;MNNAYILERTMNDYAELKQALEQGGFTYQKEEADEDVTVTVPADQVGEFATVVQKHLNAPYNYVDVKFPNEKTTAIIFADRIYRINNPVIDEEAKVWAISIGLPKEQADWPTFYDQA
;
A
#
# COMPACT_ATOMS: atom_id res chain seq x y z
N MET A 1 -7.54 -8.23 11.29
CA MET A 1 -7.14 -6.85 11.64
C MET A 1 -6.83 -6.18 10.32
N ASN A 2 -7.39 -5.00 10.05
CA ASN A 2 -7.07 -4.29 8.81
C ASN A 2 -5.59 -3.89 8.85
N ASN A 3 -4.90 -4.14 7.75
CA ASN A 3 -3.45 -4.00 7.65
C ASN A 3 -3.00 -3.22 6.42
N ALA A 4 -3.94 -2.78 5.58
CA ALA A 4 -3.70 -1.82 4.52
C ALA A 4 -4.57 -0.58 4.74
N TYR A 5 -4.03 0.60 4.40
CA TYR A 5 -4.72 1.87 4.52
C TYR A 5 -4.65 2.63 3.19
N ILE A 6 -5.81 3.03 2.69
CA ILE A 6 -5.98 3.67 1.39
C ILE A 6 -6.61 5.04 1.60
N LEU A 7 -5.88 6.08 1.18
CA LEU A 7 -6.36 7.45 1.16
C LEU A 7 -7.23 7.68 -0.09
N GLU A 8 -8.47 8.15 0.03
CA GLU A 8 -9.35 8.39 -1.14
C GLU A 8 -8.75 9.42 -2.10
N ARG A 9 -8.10 10.47 -1.56
CA ARG A 9 -7.45 11.52 -2.35
C ARG A 9 -6.30 11.04 -3.24
N THR A 10 -5.76 9.84 -3.01
CA THR A 10 -4.69 9.26 -3.84
C THR A 10 -5.22 8.37 -4.96
N MET A 11 -6.54 8.28 -5.11
CA MET A 11 -7.23 7.44 -6.09
C MET A 11 -7.91 8.28 -7.20
N ASN A 12 -8.05 7.72 -8.41
CA ASN A 12 -8.73 8.34 -9.56
C ASN A 12 -10.25 8.21 -9.46
N ASP A 13 -10.73 7.02 -9.08
CA ASP A 13 -12.14 6.71 -8.86
C ASP A 13 -12.27 5.74 -7.69
N TYR A 14 -12.76 6.28 -6.58
CA TYR A 14 -12.92 5.55 -5.34
C TYR A 14 -14.13 4.61 -5.33
N ALA A 15 -15.18 4.91 -6.10
CA ALA A 15 -16.33 4.03 -6.23
C ALA A 15 -15.97 2.78 -7.02
N GLU A 16 -15.19 2.92 -8.09
CA GLU A 16 -14.66 1.78 -8.85
C GLU A 16 -13.67 0.95 -8.02
N LEU A 17 -12.80 1.59 -7.24
CA LEU A 17 -11.90 0.88 -6.33
C LEU A 17 -12.68 -0.03 -5.37
N LYS A 18 -13.77 0.46 -4.76
CA LYS A 18 -14.61 -0.35 -3.86
C LYS A 18 -15.18 -1.58 -4.55
N GLN A 19 -15.74 -1.39 -5.74
CA GLN A 19 -16.27 -2.51 -6.51
C GLN A 19 -15.18 -3.53 -6.84
N ALA A 20 -13.98 -3.07 -7.21
CA ALA A 20 -12.86 -3.94 -7.52
C ALA A 20 -12.34 -4.70 -6.27
N LEU A 21 -12.32 -4.05 -5.10
CA LEU A 21 -11.99 -4.70 -3.83
C LEU A 21 -13.00 -5.79 -3.46
N GLU A 22 -14.31 -5.52 -3.61
CA GLU A 22 -15.38 -6.50 -3.37
C GLU A 22 -15.29 -7.68 -4.33
N GLN A 23 -15.09 -7.43 -5.61
CA GLN A 23 -14.91 -8.47 -6.63
C GLN A 23 -13.66 -9.32 -6.37
N GLY A 24 -12.60 -8.71 -5.84
CA GLY A 24 -11.39 -9.39 -5.40
C GLY A 24 -11.55 -10.18 -4.10
N GLY A 25 -12.70 -10.07 -3.41
CA GLY A 25 -12.94 -10.75 -2.14
C GLY A 25 -12.26 -10.09 -0.93
N PHE A 26 -11.85 -8.82 -1.04
CA PHE A 26 -11.21 -8.09 0.05
C PHE A 26 -12.25 -7.47 0.98
N THR A 27 -12.15 -7.79 2.28
CA THR A 27 -12.95 -7.13 3.31
C THR A 27 -12.37 -5.76 3.61
N TYR A 28 -13.18 -4.71 3.49
CA TYR A 28 -12.79 -3.34 3.79
C TYR A 28 -13.80 -2.65 4.71
N GLN A 29 -13.32 -1.63 5.42
CA GLN A 29 -14.12 -0.78 6.30
C GLN A 29 -13.83 0.68 5.96
N LYS A 30 -14.89 1.48 5.80
CA LYS A 30 -14.76 2.94 5.72
C LYS A 30 -14.66 3.49 7.14
N GLU A 31 -13.69 4.36 7.39
CA GLU A 31 -13.66 5.10 8.66
C GLU A 31 -14.70 6.22 8.59
N GLU A 32 -15.65 6.25 9.53
CA GLU A 32 -16.83 7.14 9.46
C GLU A 32 -16.49 8.64 9.46
N ALA A 33 -15.30 9.01 9.93
CA ALA A 33 -14.82 10.39 10.05
C ALA A 33 -13.81 10.80 8.97
N ASP A 34 -13.22 9.84 8.25
CA ASP A 34 -12.08 10.08 7.37
C ASP A 34 -12.36 9.60 5.93
N GLU A 35 -11.71 10.24 4.96
CA GLU A 35 -11.78 9.91 3.53
C GLU A 35 -10.97 8.64 3.21
N ASP A 36 -11.00 7.64 4.11
CA ASP A 36 -10.05 6.54 4.10
C ASP A 36 -10.75 5.18 4.16
N VAL A 37 -10.05 4.19 3.62
CA VAL A 37 -10.45 2.78 3.66
C VAL A 37 -9.35 1.97 4.28
N THR A 38 -9.73 1.18 5.27
CA THR A 38 -8.88 0.13 5.80
C THR A 38 -9.29 -1.21 5.21
N VAL A 39 -8.30 -2.01 4.78
CA VAL A 39 -8.53 -3.31 4.15
C VAL A 39 -7.79 -4.40 4.92
N THR A 40 -8.42 -5.56 5.08
CA THR A 40 -7.73 -6.77 5.53
C THR A 40 -7.21 -7.52 4.29
N VAL A 41 -5.89 -7.58 4.16
CA VAL A 41 -5.18 -8.20 3.05
C VAL A 41 -4.38 -9.41 3.57
N PRO A 42 -4.71 -10.64 3.15
CA PRO A 42 -3.90 -11.83 3.41
C PRO A 42 -2.50 -11.72 2.78
N ALA A 43 -1.46 -12.24 3.45
CA ALA A 43 -0.07 -12.11 3.00
C ALA A 43 0.21 -12.82 1.65
N ASP A 44 -0.54 -13.89 1.38
CA ASP A 44 -0.53 -14.65 0.13
C ASP A 44 -1.31 -13.95 -1.00
N GLN A 45 -2.21 -13.02 -0.68
CA GLN A 45 -3.05 -12.31 -1.65
C GLN A 45 -2.62 -10.86 -1.95
N VAL A 46 -1.47 -10.42 -1.42
CA VAL A 46 -1.02 -9.03 -1.61
C VAL A 46 -0.71 -8.69 -3.07
N GLY A 47 -0.40 -9.69 -3.92
CA GLY A 47 -0.19 -9.47 -5.35
C GLY A 47 -1.50 -9.17 -6.10
N GLU A 48 -2.56 -9.91 -5.77
CA GLU A 48 -3.91 -9.70 -6.27
C GLU A 48 -4.45 -8.36 -5.78
N PHE A 49 -4.25 -8.05 -4.50
CA PHE A 49 -4.60 -6.76 -3.92
C PHE A 49 -3.91 -5.60 -4.63
N ALA A 50 -2.61 -5.72 -4.88
CA ALA A 50 -1.86 -4.71 -5.60
C ALA A 50 -2.38 -4.51 -7.03
N THR A 51 -2.74 -5.60 -7.73
CA THR A 51 -3.33 -5.51 -9.08
C THR A 51 -4.64 -4.69 -9.09
N VAL A 52 -5.40 -4.73 -8.01
CA VAL A 52 -6.58 -3.88 -7.81
C VAL A 52 -6.15 -2.44 -7.60
N VAL A 53 -5.38 -2.17 -6.54
CA VAL A 53 -5.01 -0.80 -6.13
C VAL A 53 -4.26 -0.04 -7.22
N GLN A 54 -3.33 -0.69 -7.91
CA GLN A 54 -2.47 -0.07 -8.92
C GLN A 54 -3.23 0.60 -10.07
N LYS A 55 -4.40 0.06 -10.43
CA LYS A 55 -5.25 0.62 -11.49
C LYS A 55 -5.92 1.93 -11.09
N HIS A 56 -6.04 2.17 -9.79
CA HIS A 56 -6.80 3.30 -9.24
C HIS A 56 -5.91 4.41 -8.69
N LEU A 57 -4.60 4.21 -8.51
CA LEU A 57 -3.69 5.27 -8.06
C LEU A 57 -3.66 6.44 -9.07
N ASN A 58 -3.85 7.67 -8.58
CA ASN A 58 -3.96 8.87 -9.44
C ASN A 58 -2.63 9.59 -9.75
N ALA A 59 -1.54 9.14 -9.13
CA ALA A 59 -0.20 9.67 -9.39
C ALA A 59 0.84 8.54 -9.22
N PRO A 60 1.96 8.59 -9.97
CA PRO A 60 2.99 7.54 -9.92
C PRO A 60 3.62 7.40 -8.52
N TYR A 61 3.77 8.51 -7.79
CA TYR A 61 4.36 8.55 -6.45
C TYR A 61 3.39 8.16 -5.33
N ASN A 62 2.09 8.07 -5.62
CA ASN A 62 1.14 7.62 -4.61
C ASN A 62 1.31 6.12 -4.36
N TYR A 63 1.11 5.72 -3.11
CA TYR A 63 1.26 4.33 -2.70
C TYR A 63 0.25 3.91 -1.65
N VAL A 64 0.14 2.60 -1.46
CA VAL A 64 -0.55 1.94 -0.35
C VAL A 64 0.44 1.03 0.36
N ASP A 65 0.56 1.16 1.67
CA ASP A 65 1.34 0.24 2.49
C ASP A 65 0.45 -0.87 3.08
N VAL A 66 0.99 -2.09 3.13
CA VAL A 66 0.35 -3.26 3.74
C VAL A 66 1.29 -3.90 4.75
N LYS A 67 0.83 -4.02 5.99
CA LYS A 67 1.65 -4.43 7.13
C LYS A 67 1.46 -5.92 7.43
N PHE A 68 2.57 -6.65 7.56
CA PHE A 68 2.58 -8.08 7.89
C PHE A 68 3.53 -8.32 9.08
N PRO A 69 3.13 -7.98 10.32
CA PRO A 69 4.02 -8.02 11.48
C PRO A 69 4.52 -9.43 11.81
N ASN A 70 3.67 -10.46 11.65
CA ASN A 70 4.04 -11.85 11.94
C ASN A 70 5.09 -12.36 10.94
N GLU A 71 5.04 -11.85 9.72
CA GLU A 71 5.92 -12.16 8.60
C GLU A 71 7.11 -11.19 8.51
N LYS A 72 7.22 -10.24 9.46
CA LYS A 72 8.27 -9.20 9.50
C LYS A 72 8.44 -8.46 8.18
N THR A 73 7.32 -8.20 7.49
CA THR A 73 7.30 -7.67 6.12
C THR A 73 6.35 -6.48 6.01
N THR A 74 6.69 -5.51 5.17
CA THR A 74 5.80 -4.43 4.72
C THR A 74 5.77 -4.43 3.20
N ALA A 75 4.58 -4.45 2.59
CA ALA A 75 4.46 -4.24 1.16
C ALA A 75 4.16 -2.76 0.88
N ILE A 76 4.89 -2.14 -0.05
CA ILE A 76 4.60 -0.80 -0.56
C ILE A 76 4.20 -0.94 -2.01
N ILE A 77 2.96 -0.54 -2.33
CA ILE A 77 2.34 -0.71 -3.64
C ILE A 77 2.22 0.66 -4.30
N PHE A 78 3.03 0.90 -5.34
CA PHE A 78 2.95 2.06 -6.23
C PHE A 78 2.24 1.67 -7.52
N ALA A 79 1.85 2.65 -8.33
CA ALA A 79 1.08 2.43 -9.57
C ALA A 79 1.70 1.40 -10.53
N ASP A 80 3.04 1.35 -10.61
CA ASP A 80 3.78 0.49 -11.54
C ASP A 80 4.59 -0.63 -10.87
N ARG A 81 4.70 -0.65 -9.53
CA ARG A 81 5.55 -1.62 -8.82
C ARG A 81 5.13 -1.89 -7.40
N ILE A 82 5.64 -3.01 -6.88
CA ILE A 82 5.47 -3.43 -5.49
C ILE A 82 6.84 -3.70 -4.89
N TYR A 83 7.07 -3.19 -3.69
CA TYR A 83 8.22 -3.56 -2.86
C TYR A 83 7.75 -4.41 -1.68
N ARG A 84 8.36 -5.58 -1.48
CA ARG A 84 8.18 -6.39 -0.26
C ARG A 84 9.38 -6.18 0.65
N ILE A 85 9.25 -5.22 1.55
CA ILE A 85 10.30 -4.77 2.46
C ILE A 85 10.39 -5.74 3.64
N ASN A 86 11.48 -6.50 3.69
CA ASN A 86 11.78 -7.44 4.78
C ASN A 86 13.21 -7.27 5.32
N ASN A 87 13.93 -6.25 4.87
CA ASN A 87 15.30 -5.93 5.28
C ASN A 87 15.63 -4.46 4.91
N PRO A 88 16.67 -3.85 5.49
CA PRO A 88 17.00 -2.43 5.25
C PRO A 88 17.49 -2.12 3.83
N VAL A 89 18.03 -3.10 3.09
CA VAL A 89 18.50 -2.87 1.71
C VAL A 89 17.32 -2.62 0.77
N ILE A 90 16.25 -3.43 0.89
CA ILE A 90 15.03 -3.24 0.09
C ILE A 90 14.30 -1.96 0.51
N ASP A 91 14.31 -1.62 1.81
CA ASP A 91 13.72 -0.37 2.30
C ASP A 91 14.40 0.85 1.64
N GLU A 92 15.74 0.90 1.67
CA GLU A 92 16.49 1.99 1.06
C GLU A 92 16.27 2.05 -0.47
N GLU A 93 16.25 0.89 -1.15
CA GLU A 93 15.95 0.84 -2.59
C GLU A 93 14.57 1.43 -2.90
N ALA A 94 13.55 1.08 -2.10
CA ALA A 94 12.20 1.58 -2.25
C ALA A 94 12.13 3.10 -2.02
N LYS A 95 12.80 3.61 -0.99
CA LYS A 95 12.87 5.04 -0.67
C LYS A 95 13.55 5.84 -1.77
N VAL A 96 14.73 5.40 -2.21
CA VAL A 96 15.49 6.07 -3.29
C VAL A 96 14.66 6.14 -4.56
N TRP A 97 14.01 5.04 -4.94
CA TRP A 97 13.16 5.04 -6.12
C TRP A 97 11.94 5.92 -5.97
N ALA A 98 11.22 5.86 -4.84
CA ALA A 98 10.03 6.67 -4.60
C ALA A 98 10.35 8.18 -4.68
N ILE A 99 11.49 8.58 -4.12
CA ILE A 99 11.99 9.96 -4.22
C ILE A 99 12.30 10.31 -5.69
N SER A 100 12.89 9.39 -6.45
CA SER A 100 13.24 9.63 -7.86
C SER A 100 12.02 9.87 -8.77
N ILE A 101 10.85 9.37 -8.39
CA ILE A 101 9.58 9.57 -9.12
C ILE A 101 8.73 10.72 -8.55
N GLY A 102 9.27 11.47 -7.58
CA GLY A 102 8.67 12.71 -7.07
C GLY A 102 8.00 12.62 -5.70
N LEU A 103 8.09 11.50 -4.98
CA LEU A 103 7.63 11.44 -3.59
C LEU A 103 8.53 12.34 -2.71
N PRO A 104 7.98 13.28 -1.92
CA PRO A 104 8.78 14.07 -1.00
C PRO A 104 9.54 13.18 -0.02
N LYS A 105 10.78 13.55 0.31
CA LYS A 105 11.62 12.75 1.21
C LYS A 105 10.97 12.55 2.58
N GLU A 106 10.21 13.53 3.08
CA GLU A 106 9.51 13.42 4.36
C GLU A 106 8.35 12.41 4.32
N GLN A 107 7.85 12.07 3.13
CA GLN A 107 6.78 11.09 2.92
C GLN A 107 7.33 9.70 2.56
N ALA A 108 8.59 9.61 2.12
CA ALA A 108 9.30 8.35 1.89
C ALA A 108 9.81 7.72 3.20
N ASP A 109 9.03 7.80 4.28
CA ASP A 109 9.33 7.24 5.60
C ASP A 109 8.11 6.46 6.12
N TRP A 110 7.98 5.23 5.65
CA TRP A 110 6.90 4.31 6.03
C TRP A 110 7.34 3.40 7.19
N PRO A 111 6.39 2.95 8.03
CA PRO A 111 6.68 1.98 9.08
C PRO A 111 7.16 0.63 8.51
N THR A 112 8.21 0.06 9.08
CA THR A 112 8.77 -1.24 8.68
C THR A 112 8.78 -2.25 9.82
N PHE A 113 8.74 -3.56 9.51
CA PHE A 113 8.64 -4.64 10.51
C PHE A 113 9.80 -5.66 10.49
N TYR A 114 10.91 -5.37 9.80
CA TYR A 114 12.07 -6.26 9.80
C TYR A 114 12.90 -6.12 11.09
N ASP A 115 13.63 -7.18 11.46
CA ASP A 115 14.55 -7.13 12.60
C ASP A 115 15.67 -6.13 12.31
N GLN A 116 15.84 -5.13 13.17
CA GLN A 116 17.03 -4.28 13.15
C GLN A 116 18.22 -5.15 13.57
N ALA A 117 19.14 -5.38 12.65
CA ALA A 117 20.39 -6.10 12.90
C ALA A 117 21.29 -5.36 13.89
#